data_AF-A0A943K320-F1
#
_entry.id   AF-A0A943K320-F1
#
_cell.length_a   1.000
_cell.length_b   1.000
_cell.length_c   1.000
_cell.angle_alpha   90.00
_cell.angle_beta   90.00
_cell.angle_gamma   90.00
#
_symmetry.space_group_name_H-M   'P 1'
#
loop_
_entity.id
_entity.type
_entity.pdbx_description
1 polymer ?
#
loop_
_entity_poly.entity_id
_entity_poly.type
_entity_poly.pdbx_seq_one_letter_code
_entity_poly.pdbx_strand_id
1 'polypeptide(L)'
;MKKFFKSFLAALIAVIALAFASCGGIFEGNIGISDNDKTKTENAVRLLYETDDSIKNGYEMKCKIRAEKNADLNRDFIFALSSSDPNFSDSYTEYTLFMASGSDIAALKKDDGSYGDLQFIVKFDDLSKYFEETKEAKQVYFVFHSIGDEKSIFTYSSSSYNYTFDGKKLKLSW
;
A
#
# COMPACT_ATOMS: atom_id res chain seq x y z
N MET A 1 -55.54 -37.61 7.98
CA MET A 1 -54.25 -37.53 7.23
C MET A 1 -53.79 -36.07 7.28
N LYS A 2 -53.26 -35.58 8.40
CA LYS A 2 -51.85 -35.61 8.83
C LYS A 2 -50.83 -35.31 7.72
N LYS A 3 -50.30 -34.07 7.80
CA LYS A 3 -48.91 -33.66 7.60
C LYS A 3 -48.32 -33.74 6.18
N PHE A 4 -48.42 -32.69 5.36
CA PHE A 4 -47.43 -32.47 4.29
C PHE A 4 -47.14 -31.00 3.89
N PHE A 5 -47.62 -30.00 4.63
CA PHE A 5 -47.57 -28.60 4.17
C PHE A 5 -46.61 -27.65 4.91
N LYS A 6 -45.52 -28.14 5.52
CA LYS A 6 -44.62 -27.25 6.31
C LYS A 6 -43.13 -27.57 6.25
N SER A 7 -42.57 -27.97 5.11
CA SER A 7 -41.12 -28.25 5.06
C SER A 7 -40.45 -27.99 3.71
N PHE A 8 -40.68 -26.84 3.07
CA PHE A 8 -39.88 -26.43 1.91
C PHE A 8 -39.33 -25.00 1.96
N LEU A 9 -39.56 -24.25 3.04
CA LEU A 9 -39.04 -22.87 3.20
C LEU A 9 -37.95 -22.74 4.27
N ALA A 10 -37.64 -23.80 5.01
CA ALA A 10 -36.66 -23.77 6.10
C ALA A 10 -35.24 -24.24 5.68
N ALA A 11 -35.04 -24.70 4.44
CA ALA A 11 -33.75 -25.23 3.98
C ALA A 11 -32.97 -24.29 3.04
N LEU A 12 -33.53 -23.13 2.64
CA LEU A 12 -32.86 -22.17 1.74
C LEU A 12 -32.24 -20.96 2.47
N ILE A 13 -32.31 -20.91 3.80
CA ILE A 13 -31.73 -19.81 4.60
C ILE A 13 -30.39 -20.24 5.27
N ALA A 14 -30.03 -21.52 5.20
CA ALA A 14 -28.86 -22.06 5.91
C ALA A 14 -27.54 -22.04 5.11
N VAL A 15 -27.46 -21.37 3.96
CA VAL A 15 -26.24 -21.35 3.09
C VAL A 15 -25.55 -19.98 3.02
N ILE A 16 -26.02 -18.94 3.73
CA ILE A 16 -25.37 -17.61 3.73
C ILE A 16 -24.63 -17.32 5.06
N ALA A 17 -24.54 -18.28 5.99
CA ALA A 17 -23.79 -18.12 7.23
C ALA A 17 -22.32 -18.59 7.14
N LEU A 18 -21.81 -18.84 5.92
CA LEU A 18 -20.41 -19.23 5.64
C LEU A 18 -19.71 -18.15 4.80
N ALA A 19 -19.69 -16.91 5.29
CA ALA A 19 -18.73 -15.92 4.83
C ALA A 19 -18.49 -14.89 5.93
N PHE A 20 -17.21 -14.58 6.17
CA PHE A 20 -16.70 -13.60 7.12
C PHE A 20 -16.54 -14.06 8.58
N ALA A 21 -15.95 -15.23 8.80
CA ALA A 21 -14.85 -15.24 9.75
C ALA A 21 -13.73 -14.40 9.13
N SER A 22 -13.69 -13.09 9.40
CA SER A 22 -12.52 -12.28 9.04
C SER A 22 -11.38 -12.63 9.99
N CYS A 23 -10.67 -13.72 9.69
CA CYS A 23 -9.21 -13.66 9.88
C CYS A 23 -8.73 -12.63 8.86
N GLY A 24 -8.71 -11.35 9.25
CA GLY A 24 -8.13 -10.31 8.41
C GLY A 24 -6.67 -10.63 8.21
N GLY A 25 -6.25 -10.79 6.96
CA GLY A 25 -4.84 -10.84 6.60
C GLY A 25 -4.21 -9.47 6.80
N ILE A 26 -2.97 -9.46 7.30
CA ILE A 26 -2.11 -8.28 7.26
C ILE A 26 -1.17 -8.47 6.07
N PHE A 27 -1.08 -7.45 5.21
CA PHE A 27 -0.10 -7.40 4.14
C PHE A 27 1.05 -6.49 4.54
N GLU A 28 2.27 -7.00 4.42
CA GLU A 28 3.50 -6.26 4.65
C GLU A 28 4.11 -5.85 3.30
N GLY A 29 4.31 -4.54 3.12
CA GLY A 29 5.04 -3.99 2.00
C GLY A 29 6.46 -3.61 2.38
N ASN A 30 7.42 -3.94 1.50
CA ASN A 30 8.81 -3.48 1.60
C ASN A 30 9.30 -3.16 0.18
N ILE A 31 9.16 -1.90 -0.19
CA ILE A 31 9.56 -1.38 -1.51
C ILE A 31 10.70 -0.38 -1.32
N GLY A 32 11.65 -0.39 -2.25
CA GLY A 32 12.86 0.40 -2.09
C GLY A 32 13.41 0.89 -3.42
N ILE A 33 14.05 2.04 -3.34
CA ILE A 33 14.68 2.73 -4.48
C ILE A 33 16.14 3.04 -4.13
N SER A 34 16.99 3.20 -5.14
CA SER A 34 18.39 3.57 -5.03
C SER A 34 18.78 4.62 -6.08
N ASP A 35 20.04 5.05 -6.08
CA ASP A 35 20.60 6.02 -7.03
C ASP A 35 21.19 5.34 -8.29
N ASN A 36 20.96 4.04 -8.50
CA ASN A 36 21.54 3.23 -9.59
C ASN A 36 23.09 3.24 -9.61
N ASP A 37 23.74 3.64 -8.52
CA ASP A 37 25.20 3.53 -8.40
C ASP A 37 25.59 2.11 -8.02
N LYS A 38 25.96 1.32 -9.03
CA LYS A 38 26.35 -0.09 -8.87
C LYS A 38 27.65 -0.30 -8.07
N THR A 39 28.37 0.78 -7.76
CA THR A 39 29.60 0.71 -6.97
C THR A 39 29.33 0.80 -5.46
N LYS A 40 28.13 1.26 -5.07
CA LYS A 40 27.70 1.34 -3.67
C LYS A 40 26.92 0.09 -3.28
N THR A 41 27.28 -0.50 -2.14
CA THR A 41 26.42 -1.42 -1.41
C THR A 41 25.62 -0.66 -0.36
N GLU A 42 24.48 -1.19 0.08
CA GLU A 42 23.66 -0.57 1.13
C GLU A 42 23.24 0.87 0.80
N ASN A 43 22.73 1.10 -0.41
CA ASN A 43 22.36 2.42 -0.94
C ASN A 43 20.86 2.63 -1.17
N ALA A 44 20.00 1.74 -0.65
CA ALA A 44 18.57 1.88 -0.83
C ALA A 44 17.92 2.80 0.23
N VAL A 45 16.86 3.49 -0.17
CA VAL A 45 15.84 4.03 0.72
C VAL A 45 14.61 3.15 0.59
N ARG A 46 14.09 2.67 1.71
CA ARG A 46 13.00 1.69 1.77
C ARG A 46 11.80 2.26 2.47
N LEU A 47 10.63 2.07 1.89
CA LEU A 47 9.34 2.23 2.54
C LEU A 47 8.87 0.87 3.05
N LEU A 48 8.51 0.82 4.32
CA LEU A 48 7.85 -0.31 4.96
C LEU A 48 6.48 0.10 5.44
N TYR A 49 5.47 -0.73 5.18
CA TYR A 49 4.09 -0.48 5.62
C TYR A 49 3.35 -1.79 5.89
N GLU A 50 2.31 -1.69 6.73
CA GLU A 50 1.38 -2.77 7.03
C GLU A 50 -0.04 -2.32 6.71
N THR A 51 -0.75 -3.09 5.90
CA THR A 51 -2.17 -2.82 5.60
C THR A 51 -3.03 -4.05 5.86
N ASP A 52 -4.18 -3.83 6.47
CA ASP A 52 -5.21 -4.86 6.59
C ASP A 52 -5.79 -5.19 5.21
N ASP A 53 -6.20 -6.44 5.01
CA ASP A 53 -6.92 -6.89 3.82
C ASP A 53 -8.31 -6.26 3.64
N SER A 54 -8.77 -5.52 4.65
CA SER A 54 -10.11 -4.96 4.72
C SER A 54 -10.08 -3.65 5.51
N ILE A 55 -10.22 -2.52 4.81
CA ILE A 55 -10.17 -1.19 5.43
C ILE A 55 -11.47 -0.40 5.19
N LYS A 56 -11.73 0.59 6.04
CA LYS A 56 -12.86 1.52 5.97
C LYS A 56 -12.37 2.95 6.15
N ASN A 57 -13.23 3.94 5.90
CA ASN A 57 -12.92 5.34 6.20
C ASN A 57 -12.46 5.51 7.66
N GLY A 58 -11.44 6.34 7.86
CA GLY A 58 -10.75 6.53 9.14
C GLY A 58 -9.67 5.49 9.42
N TYR A 59 -9.36 4.59 8.48
CA TYR A 59 -8.25 3.65 8.63
C TYR A 59 -6.91 4.39 8.69
N GLU A 60 -6.05 3.94 9.60
CA GLU A 60 -4.70 4.48 9.80
C GLU A 60 -3.67 3.41 9.45
N MET A 61 -2.93 3.64 8.36
CA MET A 61 -1.85 2.78 7.94
C MET A 61 -0.54 3.25 8.55
N LYS A 62 0.13 2.37 9.29
CA LYS A 62 1.45 2.67 9.86
C LYS A 62 2.52 2.43 8.81
N CYS A 63 3.38 3.42 8.64
CA CYS A 63 4.44 3.40 7.66
C CYS A 63 5.75 3.86 8.28
N LYS A 64 6.85 3.46 7.66
CA LYS A 64 8.16 4.00 7.97
C LYS A 64 9.08 4.01 6.76
N ILE A 65 9.95 5.02 6.70
CA ILE A 65 11.05 5.08 5.76
C ILE A 65 12.35 4.76 6.50
N ARG A 66 13.16 3.89 5.91
CA ARG A 66 14.49 3.53 6.37
C ARG A 66 15.50 3.77 5.25
N ALA A 67 16.57 4.48 5.55
CA ALA A 67 17.72 4.60 4.66
C ALA A 67 18.80 3.59 5.04
N GLU A 68 19.39 2.96 4.04
CA GLU A 68 20.64 2.21 4.17
C GLU A 68 21.83 3.19 4.25
N LYS A 69 22.97 2.71 4.78
CA LYS A 69 24.11 3.54 5.20
C LYS A 69 24.63 4.48 4.11
N ASN A 70 24.63 4.02 2.86
CA ASN A 70 25.17 4.72 1.69
C ASN A 70 24.07 5.26 0.77
N ALA A 71 22.83 5.35 1.26
CA ALA A 71 21.72 5.86 0.47
C ALA A 71 21.91 7.32 0.09
N ASP A 72 21.56 7.67 -1.14
CA ASP A 72 21.50 9.08 -1.56
C ASP A 72 20.24 9.75 -1.02
N LEU A 73 20.45 10.73 -0.14
CA LEU A 73 19.43 11.52 0.54
C LEU A 73 19.42 12.99 0.06
N ASN A 74 20.13 13.33 -1.01
CA ASN A 74 20.07 14.67 -1.63
C ASN A 74 18.86 14.81 -2.57
N ARG A 75 17.74 14.22 -2.19
CA ARG A 75 16.50 14.12 -2.96
C ARG A 75 15.34 13.86 -2.02
N ASP A 76 14.14 14.12 -2.51
CA ASP A 76 12.91 13.93 -1.77
C ASP A 76 12.18 12.68 -2.25
N PHE A 77 11.33 12.14 -1.39
CA PHE A 77 10.66 10.86 -1.58
C PHE A 77 9.15 11.00 -1.48
N ILE A 78 8.45 10.30 -2.38
CA ILE A 78 7.00 10.22 -2.42
C ILE A 78 6.59 8.78 -2.15
N PHE A 79 5.63 8.62 -1.26
CA PHE A 79 4.79 7.44 -1.19
C PHE A 79 3.40 7.78 -1.72
N ALA A 80 2.90 6.99 -2.68
CA ALA A 80 1.67 7.25 -3.39
C ALA A 80 0.86 5.98 -3.69
N LEU A 81 -0.40 6.17 -4.08
CA LEU A 81 -1.19 5.19 -4.80
C LEU A 81 -1.18 5.52 -6.30
N SER A 82 -1.08 4.51 -7.14
CA SER A 82 -1.20 4.64 -8.59
C SER A 82 -2.22 3.67 -9.18
N SER A 83 -2.88 4.10 -10.26
CA SER A 83 -3.81 3.27 -11.04
C SER A 83 -3.12 2.19 -11.89
N SER A 84 -1.82 2.37 -12.18
CA SER A 84 -1.00 1.42 -12.94
C SER A 84 0.45 1.46 -12.46
N ASP A 85 1.22 0.41 -12.75
CA ASP A 85 2.65 0.40 -12.41
C ASP A 85 3.39 1.51 -13.20
N PRO A 86 3.98 2.51 -12.52
CA PRO A 86 4.69 3.58 -13.20
C PRO A 86 5.85 3.09 -14.07
N ASN A 87 6.49 1.97 -13.72
CA ASN A 87 7.60 1.42 -14.49
C ASN A 87 7.19 0.84 -15.84
N PHE A 88 5.91 0.51 -16.03
CA PHE A 88 5.38 -0.11 -17.26
C PHE A 88 4.28 0.71 -17.93
N SER A 89 4.01 1.92 -17.42
CA SER A 89 2.93 2.77 -17.91
C SER A 89 3.40 4.20 -18.09
N ASP A 90 3.11 4.77 -19.25
CA ASP A 90 3.42 6.17 -19.57
C ASP A 90 2.35 7.15 -19.07
N SER A 91 1.16 6.64 -18.71
CA SER A 91 0.05 7.45 -18.21
C SER A 91 -0.65 6.71 -17.08
N TYR A 92 -0.73 7.37 -15.92
CA TYR A 92 -1.35 6.85 -14.72
C TYR A 92 -1.88 7.99 -13.87
N THR A 93 -2.87 7.70 -13.03
CA THR A 93 -3.30 8.61 -11.97
C THR A 93 -2.54 8.28 -10.71
N GLU A 94 -1.93 9.28 -10.09
CA GLU A 94 -1.19 9.14 -8.85
C GLU A 94 -1.81 10.00 -7.74
N TYR A 95 -1.91 9.42 -6.54
CA TYR A 95 -2.37 10.09 -5.33
C TYR A 95 -1.27 10.03 -4.28
N THR A 96 -0.63 11.16 -4.01
CA THR A 96 0.38 11.27 -2.96
C THR A 96 -0.24 10.98 -1.59
N LEU A 97 0.31 9.99 -0.89
CA LEU A 97 -0.05 9.63 0.48
C LEU A 97 0.86 10.30 1.51
N PHE A 98 2.15 10.43 1.19
CA PHE A 98 3.13 11.06 2.06
C PHE A 98 4.33 11.57 1.24
N MET A 99 4.94 12.66 1.72
CA MET A 99 6.19 13.20 1.19
C MET A 99 7.21 13.29 2.33
N ALA A 100 8.44 12.87 2.06
CA ALA A 100 9.56 13.00 2.99
C ALA A 100 10.70 13.74 2.30
N SER A 101 11.29 14.71 2.98
CA SER A 101 12.56 15.26 2.49
C SER A 101 13.69 14.29 2.81
N GLY A 102 14.67 14.18 1.92
CA GLY A 102 15.87 13.41 2.24
C GLY A 102 16.63 13.97 3.45
N SER A 103 16.51 15.27 3.70
CA SER A 103 17.10 15.92 4.87
C SER A 103 16.48 15.46 6.20
N ASP A 104 15.17 15.16 6.24
CA ASP A 104 14.52 14.65 7.45
C ASP A 104 15.04 13.26 7.81
N ILE A 105 15.30 12.44 6.79
CA ILE A 105 15.89 11.10 6.96
C ILE A 105 17.35 11.22 7.37
N ALA A 106 18.11 12.14 6.77
CA ALA A 106 19.51 12.38 7.09
C ALA A 106 19.71 12.84 8.54
N ALA A 107 18.76 13.61 9.09
CA ALA A 107 18.77 14.05 10.48
C ALA A 107 18.65 12.88 11.49
N LEU A 108 18.22 11.69 11.05
CA LEU A 108 18.12 10.49 11.88
C LEU A 108 19.41 9.65 11.91
N LYS A 109 20.51 10.18 11.36
CA LYS A 109 21.80 9.49 11.35
C LYS A 109 22.34 9.29 12.76
N LYS A 110 22.83 8.08 13.02
CA LYS A 110 23.46 7.68 14.28
C LYS A 110 24.97 7.70 14.16
N ASP A 111 25.65 7.63 15.30
CA ASP A 111 27.12 7.67 15.37
C ASP A 111 27.81 6.53 14.62
N ASP A 112 27.16 5.37 14.49
CA ASP A 112 27.66 4.22 13.71
C ASP A 112 27.49 4.36 12.18
N GLY A 113 26.91 5.49 11.75
CA GLY A 113 26.61 5.81 10.36
C GLY A 113 25.31 5.21 9.84
N SER A 114 24.58 4.42 10.63
CA SER A 114 23.23 3.96 10.28
C SER A 114 22.19 5.07 10.47
N TYR A 115 20.98 4.85 9.95
CA TYR A 115 19.85 5.78 10.11
C TYR A 115 18.78 5.18 11.04
N GLY A 116 18.11 6.04 11.79
CA GLY A 116 16.82 5.72 12.41
C GLY A 116 15.69 5.56 11.39
N ASP A 117 14.54 5.09 11.85
CA ASP A 117 13.33 4.97 11.02
C ASP A 117 12.52 6.28 11.10
N LEU A 118 12.21 6.88 9.95
CA LEU A 118 11.23 7.98 9.87
C LEU A 118 9.83 7.36 9.87
N GLN A 119 9.10 7.46 10.98
CA GLN A 119 7.77 6.87 11.13
C GLN A 119 6.66 7.88 10.83
N PHE A 120 5.60 7.43 10.16
CA PHE A 120 4.44 8.25 9.83
C PHE A 120 3.18 7.40 9.69
N ILE A 121 2.02 8.07 9.65
CA ILE A 121 0.70 7.45 9.48
C ILE A 121 0.04 8.03 8.24
N VAL A 122 -0.41 7.16 7.34
CA VAL A 122 -1.33 7.54 6.25
C VAL A 122 -2.76 7.33 6.74
N LYS A 123 -3.58 8.37 6.67
CA LYS A 123 -4.99 8.32 7.05
C LYS A 123 -5.88 8.26 5.82
N PHE A 124 -6.70 7.23 5.73
CA PHE A 124 -7.71 7.09 4.69
C PHE A 124 -9.06 7.58 5.22
N ASP A 125 -9.22 8.89 5.37
CA ASP A 125 -10.46 9.50 5.87
C ASP A 125 -11.63 9.34 4.89
N ASP A 126 -11.33 9.28 3.59
CA ASP A 126 -12.31 9.09 2.52
C ASP A 126 -11.72 8.21 1.41
N LEU A 127 -12.03 6.90 1.47
CA LEU A 127 -11.55 5.92 0.51
C LEU A 127 -12.01 6.21 -0.93
N SER A 128 -13.16 6.86 -1.10
CA SER A 128 -13.70 7.17 -2.43
C SER A 128 -12.87 8.20 -3.20
N LYS A 129 -11.93 8.89 -2.54
CA LYS A 129 -10.94 9.75 -3.22
C LYS A 129 -9.86 8.97 -3.95
N TYR A 130 -9.61 7.74 -3.53
CA TYR A 130 -8.48 6.92 -4.00
C TYR A 130 -8.95 5.70 -4.79
N PHE A 131 -10.15 5.18 -4.45
CA PHE A 131 -10.67 3.93 -4.99
C PHE A 131 -12.04 4.15 -5.62
N GLU A 132 -12.17 3.72 -6.87
CA GLU A 132 -13.46 3.68 -7.55
C GLU A 132 -14.30 2.50 -7.02
N GLU A 133 -15.60 2.70 -6.85
CA GLU A 133 -16.49 1.58 -6.51
C GLU A 133 -16.42 0.49 -7.58
N THR A 134 -16.23 -0.75 -7.15
CA THR A 134 -16.12 -1.88 -8.06
C THR A 134 -16.46 -3.20 -7.37
N LYS A 135 -17.29 -4.00 -8.03
CA LYS A 135 -17.58 -5.39 -7.63
C LYS A 135 -16.58 -6.38 -8.20
N GLU A 136 -15.96 -6.03 -9.32
CA GLU A 136 -14.90 -6.79 -9.96
C GLU A 136 -13.54 -6.30 -9.46
N ALA A 137 -12.56 -7.21 -9.37
CA ALA A 137 -11.24 -6.85 -8.89
C ALA A 137 -10.56 -5.88 -9.87
N LYS A 138 -10.14 -4.72 -9.37
CA LYS A 138 -9.27 -3.75 -10.06
C LYS A 138 -7.89 -3.79 -9.42
N GLN A 139 -6.87 -3.33 -10.15
CA GLN A 139 -5.52 -3.20 -9.58
C GLN A 139 -5.27 -1.80 -9.04
N VAL A 140 -4.49 -1.74 -7.96
CA VAL A 140 -3.92 -0.53 -7.39
C VAL A 140 -2.45 -0.80 -7.06
N TYR A 141 -1.62 0.23 -7.12
CA TYR A 141 -0.20 0.13 -6.88
C TYR A 141 0.20 1.07 -5.74
N PHE A 142 0.87 0.52 -4.74
CA PHE A 142 1.54 1.29 -3.70
C PHE A 142 2.93 1.61 -4.21
N VAL A 143 3.20 2.88 -4.49
CA VAL A 143 4.39 3.33 -5.21
C VAL A 143 5.27 4.15 -4.28
N PHE A 144 6.56 3.83 -4.25
CA PHE A 144 7.59 4.63 -3.61
C PHE A 144 8.60 5.09 -4.66
N HIS A 145 8.81 6.40 -4.76
CA HIS A 145 9.71 6.96 -5.75
C HIS A 145 10.36 8.26 -5.27
N SER A 146 11.44 8.67 -5.94
CA SER A 146 12.08 9.97 -5.73
C SER A 146 11.47 11.07 -6.60
N ILE A 147 11.61 12.31 -6.15
CA ILE A 147 11.17 13.50 -6.88
C ILE A 147 12.31 13.99 -7.78
N GLY A 148 12.01 14.24 -9.05
CA GLY A 148 12.94 14.86 -10.00
C GLY A 148 13.92 13.91 -10.69
N ASP A 149 14.00 12.65 -10.24
CA ASP A 149 14.77 11.61 -10.91
C ASP A 149 14.04 11.08 -12.16
N GLU A 150 14.81 10.63 -13.16
CA GLU A 150 14.25 9.92 -14.31
C GLU A 150 13.56 8.63 -13.84
N LYS A 151 12.37 8.37 -14.37
CA LYS A 151 11.57 7.18 -14.05
C LYS A 151 12.31 5.91 -14.48
N SER A 152 12.64 5.05 -13.52
CA SER A 152 13.30 3.77 -13.75
C SER A 152 13.03 2.78 -12.61
N ILE A 153 13.37 1.51 -12.81
CA ILE A 153 13.30 0.49 -11.76
C ILE A 153 14.17 0.79 -10.51
N PHE A 154 15.11 1.73 -10.61
CA PHE A 154 15.95 2.15 -9.49
C PHE A 154 15.34 3.29 -8.70
N THR A 155 14.54 4.14 -9.34
CA THR A 155 14.01 5.40 -8.78
C THR A 155 12.51 5.30 -8.48
N TYR A 156 11.85 4.26 -9.01
CA TYR A 156 10.45 3.91 -8.78
C TYR A 156 10.34 2.43 -8.39
N SER A 157 9.66 2.16 -7.29
CA SER A 157 9.33 0.81 -6.84
C SER A 157 7.85 0.75 -6.49
N SER A 158 7.21 -0.39 -6.75
CA SER A 158 5.78 -0.55 -6.50
C SER A 158 5.46 -1.93 -5.94
N SER A 159 4.35 -2.02 -5.21
CA SER A 159 3.67 -3.27 -4.88
C SER A 159 2.25 -3.20 -5.41
N SER A 160 1.82 -4.25 -6.11
CA SER A 160 0.49 -4.35 -6.67
C SER A 160 -0.46 -5.07 -5.71
N TYR A 161 -1.69 -4.59 -5.68
CA TYR A 161 -2.81 -5.24 -5.00
C TYR A 161 -4.01 -5.23 -5.93
N ASN A 162 -4.80 -6.30 -5.86
CA ASN A 162 -6.16 -6.31 -6.35
C ASN A 162 -7.07 -5.70 -5.29
N TYR A 163 -8.12 -5.00 -5.71
CA TYR A 163 -9.11 -4.44 -4.81
C TYR A 163 -10.55 -4.54 -5.30
N THR A 164 -11.47 -4.62 -4.34
CA THR A 164 -12.90 -4.37 -4.55
C THR A 164 -13.37 -3.33 -3.53
N PHE A 165 -14.32 -2.48 -3.93
CA PHE A 165 -14.81 -1.40 -3.07
C PHE A 165 -16.32 -1.24 -3.23
N ASP A 166 -17.05 -1.32 -2.13
CA ASP A 166 -18.52 -1.20 -2.10
C ASP A 166 -19.02 0.21 -1.72
N GLY A 167 -18.12 1.21 -1.75
CA GLY A 167 -18.39 2.58 -1.31
C GLY A 167 -18.22 2.79 0.21
N LYS A 168 -17.97 1.74 0.99
CA LYS A 168 -17.80 1.81 2.46
C LYS A 168 -16.61 1.00 2.98
N LYS A 169 -16.35 -0.15 2.38
CA LYS A 169 -15.30 -1.10 2.77
C LYS A 169 -14.50 -1.48 1.54
N LEU A 170 -13.22 -1.16 1.58
CA LEU A 170 -12.23 -1.63 0.62
C LEU A 170 -11.75 -3.02 1.06
N LYS A 171 -11.61 -3.93 0.11
CA LYS A 171 -10.92 -5.20 0.31
C LYS A 171 -9.71 -5.26 -0.60
N LEU A 172 -8.57 -5.63 -0.05
CA LEU A 172 -7.31 -5.82 -0.75
C LEU A 172 -6.98 -7.32 -0.85
N SER A 173 -6.33 -7.73 -1.94
CA SER A 173 -5.74 -9.06 -2.09
C SER A 173 -4.52 -9.01 -3.01
N TRP A 174 -3.73 -10.07 -3.00
CA TRP A 174 -2.71 -10.32 -4.03
C TRP A 174 -3.35 -10.72 -5.37
#